data_AF-A0A127VF93-F1
#
_entry.id   AF-A0A127VF93-F1
#
_cell.length_a   1.000
_cell.length_b   1.000
_cell.length_c   1.000
_cell.angle_alpha   90.00
_cell.angle_beta   90.00
_cell.angle_gamma   90.00
#
_symmetry.space_group_name_H-M   'P 1'
#
loop_
_entity.id
_entity.type
_entity.pdbx_description
1 polymer ?
#
loop_
_entity_poly.entity_id
_entity_poly.type
_entity_poly.pdbx_seq_one_letter_code
_entity_poly.pdbx_strand_id
1 'polypeptide(L)'
;MSSKDQSSANVLTFQKGKYVFTDHLEEVHPEGASVPFLTAQAILMTVEKDVFKGDIATVKISDLILKQSTFIDDNGKVVEAHKLYVWPRNLGSTKEWTANKLEFLNEFVLNFPIEIISLEESNGVTWKYITPENFKKIPEGIEASSSFQEYAMHQSEYFFLRRPLNEPK
;
A
#
# COMPACT_ATOMS: atom_id res chain seq x y z
N MET A 1 -6.64 19.28 25.90
CA MET A 1 -5.76 18.54 24.98
C MET A 1 -6.65 17.93 23.92
N SER A 2 -6.70 18.51 22.72
CA SER A 2 -7.43 17.94 21.60
C SER A 2 -6.49 17.94 20.41
N SER A 3 -6.05 16.75 20.05
CA SER A 3 -5.07 16.43 19.02
C SER A 3 -5.65 16.80 17.65
N LYS A 4 -5.36 18.03 17.20
CA LYS A 4 -5.85 18.57 15.92
C LYS A 4 -4.73 19.02 14.97
N ASP A 5 -3.54 18.45 15.12
CA ASP A 5 -2.41 18.76 14.23
C ASP A 5 -1.60 17.49 13.90
N GLN A 6 -2.23 16.47 13.32
CA GLN A 6 -1.48 15.50 12.52
C GLN A 6 -1.49 15.99 11.07
N SER A 7 -0.43 16.69 10.72
CA SER A 7 -0.21 17.25 9.39
C SER A 7 -0.34 16.17 8.32
N SER A 8 -1.24 16.38 7.37
CA SER A 8 -1.30 15.69 6.08
C SER A 8 -0.05 15.90 5.20
N ALA A 9 0.98 16.60 5.69
CA ALA A 9 2.16 17.03 4.95
C ALA A 9 3.15 15.89 4.58
N ASN A 10 3.05 14.70 5.19
CA ASN A 10 4.02 13.61 4.99
C ASN A 10 3.40 12.33 4.41
N VAL A 11 2.16 12.38 3.92
CA VAL A 11 1.52 11.22 3.29
C VAL A 11 1.94 11.15 1.82
N LEU A 12 2.72 10.13 1.48
CA LEU A 12 3.16 9.89 0.11
C LEU A 12 2.05 9.22 -0.72
N THR A 13 1.97 9.64 -1.98
CA THR A 13 1.28 8.89 -3.03
C THR A 13 2.20 7.81 -3.60
N PHE A 14 1.61 6.81 -4.25
CA PHE A 14 2.38 5.74 -4.85
C PHE A 14 3.28 6.22 -5.98
N GLN A 15 4.45 5.57 -6.06
CA GLN A 15 5.35 5.59 -7.20
C GLN A 15 5.48 4.16 -7.73
N LYS A 16 6.03 4.01 -8.93
CA LYS A 16 6.38 2.68 -9.43
C LYS A 16 7.45 2.07 -8.53
N GLY A 17 7.27 0.83 -8.08
CA GLY A 17 8.18 0.20 -7.12
C GLY A 17 7.57 -0.91 -6.29
N LYS A 18 8.34 -1.35 -5.31
CA LYS A 18 7.98 -2.41 -4.36
C LYS A 18 7.63 -1.80 -3.00
N TYR A 19 6.62 -2.35 -2.35
CA TYR A 19 6.14 -1.88 -1.06
C TYR A 19 5.82 -3.05 -0.14
N VAL A 20 6.05 -2.89 1.16
CA VAL A 20 5.44 -3.71 2.20
C VAL A 20 5.03 -2.83 3.35
N PHE A 21 3.77 -2.91 3.76
CA PHE A 21 3.21 -2.12 4.85
C PHE A 21 3.41 -2.89 6.16
N THR A 22 4.11 -2.28 7.12
CA THR A 22 4.59 -2.99 8.32
C THR A 22 3.96 -2.51 9.62
N ASP A 23 3.22 -1.40 9.56
CA ASP A 23 2.58 -0.80 10.73
C ASP A 23 1.06 -0.78 10.58
N HIS A 24 0.35 -0.41 11.64
CA HIS A 24 -1.10 -0.34 11.70
C HIS A 24 -1.69 0.67 10.70
N LEU A 25 -2.93 0.40 10.30
CA LEU A 25 -3.72 1.33 9.49
C LEU A 25 -4.17 2.51 10.33
N GLU A 26 -3.91 3.72 9.85
CA GLU A 26 -4.40 4.97 10.43
C GLU A 26 -5.50 5.56 9.55
N GLU A 27 -6.61 5.98 10.16
CA GLU A 27 -7.70 6.69 9.49
C GLU A 27 -7.44 8.18 9.50
N VAL A 28 -7.37 8.79 8.31
CA VAL A 28 -7.17 10.23 8.14
C VAL A 28 -8.47 10.86 7.64
N HIS A 29 -8.91 11.90 8.36
CA HIS A 29 -10.08 12.72 8.01
C HIS A 29 -9.63 14.07 7.45
N PRO A 30 -9.38 14.17 6.13
CA PRO A 30 -9.02 15.45 5.53
C PRO A 30 -10.16 16.46 5.63
N GLU A 31 -9.81 17.71 5.89
CA GLU A 31 -10.77 18.81 6.02
C GLU A 31 -11.55 18.98 4.71
N GLY A 32 -12.89 19.03 4.81
CA GLY A 32 -13.77 19.19 3.66
C GLY A 32 -14.06 17.92 2.84
N ALA A 33 -13.49 16.76 3.19
CA ALA A 33 -13.84 15.50 2.55
C ALA A 33 -14.96 14.75 3.31
N SER A 34 -15.83 14.10 2.56
CA SER A 34 -16.93 13.28 3.12
C SER A 34 -16.52 11.85 3.44
N VAL A 35 -15.36 11.39 2.96
CA VAL A 35 -14.88 10.02 3.10
C VAL A 35 -13.43 10.04 3.59
N PRO A 36 -13.12 9.35 4.70
CA PRO A 36 -11.75 9.21 5.20
C PRO A 36 -10.92 8.34 4.25
N PHE A 37 -9.60 8.48 4.33
CA PHE A 37 -8.68 7.54 3.71
C PHE A 37 -7.80 6.90 4.77
N LEU A 38 -7.28 5.72 4.44
CA LEU A 38 -6.37 4.95 5.28
C LEU A 38 -4.93 5.15 4.81
N THR A 39 -4.04 5.28 5.78
CA THR A 39 -2.59 5.32 5.61
C THR A 39 -1.91 4.20 6.38
N ALA A 40 -0.69 3.85 5.98
CA ALA A 40 0.18 2.97 6.74
C ALA A 40 1.64 3.30 6.44
N GLN A 41 2.52 3.04 7.41
CA GLN A 41 3.95 3.08 7.15
C GLN A 41 4.36 1.89 6.29
N ALA A 42 5.19 2.15 5.28
CA ALA A 42 5.70 1.16 4.37
C ALA A 42 7.21 1.27 4.22
N ILE A 43 7.86 0.11 4.11
CA ILE A 43 9.19 0.00 3.54
C ILE A 43 9.00 -0.01 2.02
N LEU A 44 9.65 0.92 1.32
CA LEU A 44 9.46 1.13 -0.11
C LEU A 44 10.78 1.16 -0.87
N MET A 45 10.77 0.54 -2.06
CA MET A 45 11.84 0.62 -3.05
C MET A 45 11.22 1.11 -4.36
N THR A 46 11.40 2.39 -4.68
CA THR A 46 10.76 3.04 -5.82
C THR A 46 11.75 3.37 -6.94
N VAL A 47 11.21 3.66 -8.11
CA VAL A 47 11.99 4.10 -9.27
C VAL A 47 11.56 5.52 -9.61
N GLU A 48 12.51 6.46 -9.53
CA GLU A 48 12.31 7.84 -9.95
C GLU A 48 13.39 8.20 -10.98
N LYS A 49 12.99 8.53 -12.21
CA LYS A 49 13.90 8.93 -13.31
C LYS A 49 15.07 7.95 -13.48
N ASP A 50 14.76 6.65 -13.52
CA ASP A 50 15.70 5.53 -13.64
C ASP A 50 16.65 5.31 -12.46
N VAL A 51 16.47 6.05 -11.36
CA VAL A 51 17.22 5.86 -10.11
C VAL A 51 16.35 5.08 -9.11
N PHE A 52 16.91 4.01 -8.54
CA PHE A 52 16.27 3.28 -7.45
C PHE A 52 16.42 4.06 -6.15
N LYS A 53 15.31 4.23 -5.42
CA LYS A 53 15.28 4.86 -4.10
C LYS A 53 14.72 3.91 -3.05
N GLY A 54 15.31 3.92 -1.87
CA GLY A 54 14.85 3.16 -0.70
C GLY A 54 14.45 4.08 0.43
N ASP A 55 13.24 3.92 0.97
CA ASP A 55 12.78 4.73 2.10
C ASP A 55 11.82 3.95 3.03
N ILE A 56 11.53 4.53 4.20
CA ILE A 56 10.43 4.14 5.07
C ILE A 56 9.54 5.35 5.28
N ALA A 57 8.29 5.29 4.80
CA ALA A 57 7.39 6.44 4.80
C ALA A 57 5.91 6.05 4.96
N THR A 58 5.09 7.02 5.36
CA THR A 58 3.64 6.87 5.45
C THR A 58 3.01 7.06 4.07
N VAL A 59 2.28 6.05 3.60
CA VAL A 59 1.68 6.02 2.26
C VAL A 59 0.15 5.94 2.37
N LYS A 60 -0.55 6.59 1.44
CA LYS A 60 -2.01 6.51 1.30
C LYS A 60 -2.44 5.16 0.72
N ILE A 61 -2.40 4.12 1.55
CA ILE A 61 -2.69 2.73 1.17
C ILE A 61 -4.10 2.54 0.56
N SER A 62 -5.05 3.42 0.86
CA SER A 62 -6.37 3.42 0.21
C SER A 62 -6.32 3.56 -1.31
N ASP A 63 -5.25 4.13 -1.86
CA ASP A 63 -5.11 4.29 -3.31
C ASP A 63 -5.02 2.93 -4.03
N LEU A 64 -4.64 1.85 -3.34
CA LEU A 64 -4.63 0.48 -3.91
C LEU A 64 -6.02 -0.03 -4.28
N ILE A 65 -7.08 0.46 -3.64
CA ILE A 65 -8.44 -0.09 -3.75
C ILE A 65 -9.46 0.93 -4.28
N LEU A 66 -8.96 1.99 -4.94
CA LEU A 66 -9.82 2.94 -5.64
C LEU A 66 -10.51 2.29 -6.83
N LYS A 67 -11.59 2.93 -7.29
CA LYS A 67 -12.32 2.49 -8.49
C LYS A 67 -11.43 2.49 -9.74
N GLN A 68 -10.50 3.43 -9.81
CA GLN A 68 -9.54 3.62 -10.89
C GLN A 68 -8.29 2.75 -10.76
N SER A 69 -8.15 2.04 -9.63
CA SER A 69 -7.00 1.15 -9.39
C SER A 69 -7.29 -0.25 -9.88
N THR A 70 -6.21 -0.94 -10.20
CA THR A 70 -6.24 -2.23 -10.87
C THR A 70 -5.34 -3.21 -10.11
N PHE A 71 -5.85 -4.41 -9.88
CA PHE A 71 -5.10 -5.51 -9.31
C PHE A 71 -4.84 -6.58 -10.37
N ILE A 72 -3.60 -7.06 -10.44
CA ILE A 72 -3.22 -8.20 -11.27
C ILE A 72 -3.03 -9.41 -10.37
N ASP A 73 -3.80 -10.47 -10.61
CA ASP A 73 -3.68 -11.72 -9.87
C ASP A 73 -2.46 -12.53 -10.30
N ASP A 74 -2.22 -13.66 -9.61
CA ASP A 74 -1.07 -14.53 -9.87
C ASP A 74 -1.13 -15.21 -11.26
N ASN A 75 -2.30 -15.26 -11.90
CA ASN A 75 -2.49 -15.76 -13.26
C ASN A 75 -2.35 -14.67 -14.33
N GLY A 76 -2.07 -13.42 -13.92
CA GLY A 76 -2.00 -12.27 -14.82
C GLY A 76 -3.37 -11.70 -15.20
N LYS A 77 -4.46 -12.14 -14.57
CA LYS A 77 -5.79 -11.59 -14.79
C LYS A 77 -5.91 -10.23 -14.12
N VAL A 78 -6.49 -9.30 -14.86
CA VAL A 78 -6.71 -7.92 -14.43
C VAL A 78 -8.08 -7.81 -13.78
N VAL A 79 -8.13 -7.24 -12.57
CA VAL A 79 -9.34 -7.03 -11.77
C VAL A 79 -9.40 -5.58 -11.32
N GLU A 80 -10.57 -4.96 -11.39
CA GLU A 80 -10.75 -3.62 -10.82
C GLU A 80 -10.61 -3.70 -9.30
N ALA A 81 -9.67 -2.95 -8.73
CA ALA A 81 -9.24 -3.15 -7.34
C ALA A 81 -10.37 -2.85 -6.32
N HIS A 82 -11.30 -1.96 -6.68
CA HIS A 82 -12.48 -1.71 -5.84
C HIS A 82 -13.39 -2.92 -5.66
N LYS A 83 -13.26 -3.97 -6.49
CA LYS A 83 -14.03 -5.22 -6.37
C LYS A 83 -13.38 -6.27 -5.46
N LEU A 84 -12.19 -5.99 -4.92
CA LEU A 84 -11.47 -6.93 -4.05
C LEU A 84 -12.06 -7.08 -2.65
N TYR A 85 -12.92 -6.14 -2.24
CA TYR A 85 -13.61 -6.16 -0.96
C TYR A 85 -15.12 -6.03 -1.18
N VAL A 86 -15.89 -6.49 -0.20
CA VAL A 86 -17.34 -6.46 -0.28
C VAL A 86 -17.85 -5.04 -0.04
N TRP A 87 -18.66 -4.55 -0.98
CA TRP A 87 -19.36 -3.29 -0.80
C TRP A 87 -20.62 -3.53 0.03
N PRO A 88 -20.91 -2.70 1.05
CA PRO A 88 -22.14 -2.83 1.81
C PRO A 88 -23.36 -2.63 0.89
N ARG A 89 -24.41 -3.41 1.13
CA ARG A 89 -25.67 -3.34 0.36
C ARG A 89 -26.34 -1.96 0.59
N ASN A 90 -26.96 -1.39 -0.45
CA ASN A 90 -27.69 -0.11 -0.42
C ASN A 90 -26.84 1.13 -0.10
N LEU A 91 -25.71 1.30 -0.81
CA LEU A 91 -24.76 2.42 -0.65
C LEU A 91 -24.07 2.52 0.72
N GLY A 92 -24.53 1.79 1.76
CA GLY A 92 -23.94 1.74 3.09
C GLY A 92 -23.77 3.11 3.78
N SER A 93 -23.39 3.10 5.05
CA SER A 93 -22.86 4.33 5.68
C SER A 93 -21.37 4.49 5.36
N THR A 94 -20.85 5.73 5.37
CA THR A 94 -19.39 5.99 5.27
C THR A 94 -18.61 5.15 6.28
N LYS A 95 -19.16 4.97 7.49
CA LYS A 95 -18.56 4.14 8.55
C LYS A 95 -18.42 2.67 8.13
N GLU A 96 -19.46 2.08 7.56
CA GLU A 96 -19.43 0.70 7.06
C GLU A 96 -18.45 0.54 5.90
N TRP A 97 -18.37 1.55 5.02
CA TRP A 97 -17.39 1.55 3.93
C TRP A 97 -15.96 1.55 4.47
N THR A 98 -15.66 2.45 5.41
CA THR A 98 -14.33 2.51 6.03
C THR A 98 -13.99 1.21 6.75
N ALA A 99 -14.94 0.61 7.45
CA ALA A 99 -14.74 -0.67 8.14
C ALA A 99 -14.38 -1.81 7.17
N ASN A 100 -15.11 -1.95 6.04
CA ASN A 100 -14.81 -2.98 5.03
C ASN A 100 -13.44 -2.76 4.37
N LYS A 101 -13.06 -1.50 4.10
CA LYS A 101 -11.72 -1.17 3.57
C LYS A 101 -10.63 -1.54 4.57
N LEU A 102 -10.86 -1.22 5.84
CA LEU A 102 -9.92 -1.50 6.93
C LEU A 102 -9.75 -3.00 7.13
N GLU A 103 -10.83 -3.78 7.10
CA GLU A 103 -10.79 -5.24 7.15
C GLU A 103 -9.98 -5.81 5.99
N PHE A 104 -10.31 -5.41 4.75
CA PHE A 104 -9.60 -5.87 3.57
C PHE A 104 -8.10 -5.54 3.61
N LEU A 105 -7.75 -4.29 3.92
CA LEU A 105 -6.35 -3.86 3.92
C LEU A 105 -5.55 -4.55 5.04
N ASN A 106 -6.14 -4.77 6.22
CA ASN A 106 -5.50 -5.52 7.29
C ASN A 106 -5.27 -6.99 6.92
N GLU A 107 -6.28 -7.65 6.35
CA GLU A 107 -6.22 -9.08 6.07
C GLU A 107 -5.37 -9.39 4.82
N PHE A 108 -5.43 -8.54 3.80
CA PHE A 108 -4.89 -8.88 2.48
C PHE A 108 -3.74 -8.01 2.02
N VAL A 109 -3.47 -6.84 2.61
CA VAL A 109 -2.41 -5.95 2.12
C VAL A 109 -1.30 -5.75 3.15
N LEU A 110 -1.66 -5.61 4.43
CA LEU A 110 -0.71 -5.39 5.50
C LEU A 110 0.21 -6.60 5.67
N ASN A 111 1.51 -6.35 5.80
CA ASN A 111 2.60 -7.34 5.85
C ASN A 111 2.78 -8.18 4.57
N PHE A 112 1.98 -7.97 3.52
CA PHE A 112 2.17 -8.64 2.23
C PHE A 112 2.95 -7.73 1.28
N PRO A 113 4.08 -8.20 0.72
CA PRO A 113 4.80 -7.44 -0.28
C PRO A 113 4.01 -7.29 -1.57
N ILE A 114 4.00 -6.08 -2.12
CA ILE A 114 3.35 -5.74 -3.38
C ILE A 114 4.32 -5.01 -4.33
N GLU A 115 3.96 -4.97 -5.60
CA GLU A 115 4.62 -4.17 -6.62
C GLU A 115 3.60 -3.28 -7.32
N ILE A 116 3.88 -1.98 -7.38
CA ILE A 116 3.17 -1.01 -8.21
C ILE A 116 3.83 -1.00 -9.59
N ILE A 117 3.05 -1.34 -10.61
CA ILE A 117 3.51 -1.54 -11.99
C ILE A 117 3.36 -0.25 -12.80
N SER A 118 2.22 0.42 -12.67
CA SER A 118 1.90 1.69 -13.33
C SER A 118 1.06 2.59 -12.44
N LEU A 119 1.10 3.88 -12.76
CA LEU A 119 0.27 4.91 -12.17
C LEU A 119 -0.64 5.45 -13.29
N GLU A 120 -1.90 5.67 -12.97
CA GLU A 120 -2.91 6.25 -13.86
C GLU A 120 -3.12 7.74 -13.53
N GLU A 121 -3.51 8.56 -14.51
CA GLU A 121 -3.64 10.02 -14.36
C GLU A 121 -4.60 10.46 -13.24
N SER A 122 -5.55 9.60 -12.86
CA SER A 122 -6.57 9.87 -11.82
C SER A 122 -6.24 9.26 -10.44
N ASN A 123 -4.95 9.17 -10.08
CA ASN A 123 -4.46 8.51 -8.85
C ASN A 123 -4.75 6.99 -8.79
N GLY A 124 -5.15 6.38 -9.91
CA GLY A 124 -5.27 4.93 -10.00
C GLY A 124 -3.89 4.29 -9.99
N VAL A 125 -3.78 3.11 -9.40
CA VAL A 125 -2.52 2.34 -9.43
C VAL A 125 -2.79 0.93 -9.91
N THR A 126 -1.89 0.41 -10.75
CA THR A 126 -1.89 -1.00 -11.13
C THR A 126 -0.89 -1.74 -10.27
N TRP A 127 -1.33 -2.75 -9.53
CA TRP A 127 -0.49 -3.44 -8.56
C TRP A 127 -0.74 -4.95 -8.50
N LYS A 128 0.21 -5.68 -7.93
CA LYS A 128 0.14 -7.13 -7.71
C LYS A 128 0.90 -7.52 -6.45
N TYR A 129 0.68 -8.73 -5.96
CA TYR A 129 1.54 -9.32 -4.93
C TYR A 129 2.90 -9.70 -5.51
N ILE A 130 3.92 -9.64 -4.66
CA ILE A 130 5.23 -10.23 -4.91
C ILE A 130 5.66 -11.07 -3.72
N THR A 131 6.61 -11.97 -3.92
CA THR A 131 7.11 -12.77 -2.81
C THR A 131 8.01 -11.94 -1.88
N PRO A 132 8.12 -12.30 -0.58
CA PRO A 132 9.10 -11.71 0.32
C PRO A 132 10.53 -11.73 -0.22
N GLU A 133 10.93 -12.79 -0.93
CA GLU A 133 12.26 -12.90 -1.53
C GLU A 133 12.45 -11.91 -2.68
N ASN A 134 11.40 -11.67 -3.47
CA ASN A 134 11.45 -10.67 -4.53
C ASN A 134 11.46 -9.25 -3.97
N PHE A 135 10.79 -9.00 -2.84
CA PHE A 135 10.87 -7.74 -2.13
C PHE A 135 12.29 -7.52 -1.57
N LYS A 136 12.85 -8.48 -0.83
CA LYS A 136 14.18 -8.37 -0.21
C LYS A 136 15.36 -8.26 -1.19
N LYS A 137 15.14 -8.42 -2.49
CA LYS A 137 16.15 -8.09 -3.52
C LYS A 137 16.28 -6.57 -3.67
N ILE A 138 17.24 -6.01 -2.94
CA ILE A 138 17.64 -4.60 -3.04
C ILE A 138 18.44 -4.38 -4.34
N PRO A 139 18.03 -3.46 -5.22
CA PRO A 139 18.77 -3.11 -6.43
C PRO A 139 20.16 -2.54 -6.12
N GLU A 140 21.14 -2.84 -6.99
CA GLU A 140 22.45 -2.20 -6.93
C GLU A 140 22.33 -0.69 -7.19
N GLY A 141 23.11 0.11 -6.45
CA GLY A 141 23.12 1.57 -6.61
C GLY A 141 21.87 2.28 -6.07
N ILE A 142 21.08 1.63 -5.22
CA ILE A 142 19.94 2.27 -4.55
C ILE A 142 20.38 3.48 -3.70
N GLU A 143 19.69 4.60 -3.87
CA GLU A 143 19.82 5.75 -2.98
C GLU A 143 18.85 5.57 -1.80
N ALA A 144 19.37 5.32 -0.61
CA ALA A 144 18.57 4.94 0.55
C ALA A 144 18.63 5.99 1.67
N SER A 145 17.47 6.26 2.28
CA SER A 145 17.39 6.98 3.55
C SER A 145 18.03 6.18 4.69
N SER A 146 18.36 6.84 5.81
CA SER A 146 18.98 6.18 6.96
C SER A 146 18.12 5.07 7.56
N SER A 147 16.80 5.28 7.61
CA SER A 147 15.84 4.27 8.08
C SER A 147 15.78 3.06 7.16
N PHE A 148 15.85 3.27 5.83
CA PHE A 148 15.94 2.15 4.90
C PHE A 148 17.27 1.41 4.99
N GLN A 149 18.39 2.11 5.22
CA GLN A 149 19.69 1.47 5.42
C GLN A 149 19.70 0.54 6.63
N GLU A 150 19.05 0.93 7.73
CA GLU A 150 18.84 0.08 8.90
C GLU A 150 18.07 -1.19 8.53
N TYR A 151 16.92 -1.05 7.85
CA TYR A 151 16.20 -2.21 7.30
C TYR A 151 17.11 -3.09 6.43
N ALA A 152 17.89 -2.49 5.53
CA ALA A 152 18.76 -3.20 4.59
C ALA A 152 19.85 -4.03 5.31
N MET A 153 20.35 -3.55 6.45
CA MET A 153 21.32 -4.26 7.29
C MET A 153 20.68 -5.39 8.10
N HIS A 154 19.39 -5.28 8.43
CA HIS A 154 18.66 -6.19 9.31
C HIS A 154 17.56 -7.00 8.60
N GLN A 155 17.63 -7.18 7.28
CA GLN A 155 16.56 -7.82 6.49
C GLN A 155 16.13 -9.21 6.98
N SER A 156 17.01 -9.97 7.64
CA SER A 156 16.68 -11.28 8.22
C SER A 156 15.71 -11.19 9.39
N GLU A 157 15.64 -10.05 10.07
CA GLU A 157 14.78 -9.81 11.23
C GLU A 157 13.33 -9.49 10.82
N TYR A 158 13.12 -9.07 9.58
CA TYR A 158 11.80 -8.76 9.04
C TYR A 158 11.11 -10.01 8.48
N PHE A 159 9.97 -10.36 9.07
CA PHE A 159 9.10 -11.42 8.58
C PHE A 159 7.93 -10.82 7.80
N PHE A 160 7.87 -11.09 6.49
CA PHE A 160 6.77 -10.66 5.62
C PHE A 160 5.89 -11.87 5.30
N LEU A 161 4.57 -11.63 5.27
CA LEU A 161 3.62 -12.66 4.92
C LEU A 161 3.74 -12.98 3.44
N ARG A 162 3.52 -14.26 3.14
CA ARG A 162 3.42 -14.75 1.77
C ARG A 162 1.97 -15.13 1.52
N ARG A 163 1.35 -14.54 0.50
CA ARG A 163 0.06 -15.04 0.04
C ARG A 163 0.28 -16.40 -0.65
N PRO A 164 -0.53 -17.43 -0.39
CA PRO A 164 -0.51 -18.59 -1.26
C PRO A 164 -0.87 -18.13 -2.69
N LEU A 165 -0.14 -18.60 -3.70
CA LEU A 165 -0.34 -18.28 -5.12
C LEU A 165 -1.72 -18.69 -5.68
N ASN A 166 -2.56 -19.28 -4.83
CA ASN A 166 -3.91 -19.72 -5.14
C ASN A 166 -4.87 -18.96 -4.22
N GLU A 167 -5.87 -18.33 -4.83
CA GLU A 167 -6.88 -17.45 -4.24
C GLU A 167 -7.39 -17.90 -2.85
N PRO A 168 -7.71 -16.96 -1.94
CA PRO A 168 -8.71 -17.25 -0.93
C PRO A 168 -10.04 -17.51 -1.66
N LYS A 169 -10.65 -18.68 -1.39
CA LYS A 169 -11.97 -19.05 -1.88
C LYS A 169 -13.06 -18.10 -1.42
#